data_AF-A0A524C5W1-F1
#
_entry.id   AF-A0A524C5W1-F1
#
_cell.length_a   1.000
_cell.length_b   1.000
_cell.length_c   1.000
_cell.angle_alpha   90.00
_cell.angle_beta   90.00
_cell.angle_gamma   90.00
#
_symmetry.space_group_name_H-M   'P 1'
#
loop_
_entity.id
_entity.type
_entity.pdbx_description
1 polymer ?
#
loop_
_entity_poly.entity_id
_entity_poly.type
_entity_poly.pdbx_seq_one_letter_code
_entity_poly.pdbx_strand_id
1 'polypeptide(L)'
;MKKEMLLVLSAFLILVISVPIIALGLDSSGSVGTAETFATFSAPLAALLAGTLGLARFAQEDYGLEDRFNSMNLLLSLGLVLFTLSEIGTAIISSMPSGDQFYFTISLLLIPGILLWAVGIGRYLIVCWKTINSVNPTRVLIAIFLFSAAATVGTQILGAVISPNRSLIDIAVCIPVGFGIIAIAGILAILLWTFRRGALGLPLGLAFVASLLFSVQYYSWCIITQAPTDILSRLIATEIYILMGASVSIAGRLDASTG
;
A
#
# COMPACT_ATOMS: atom_id res chain seq x y z
N MET A 1 -25.64 -6.07 -9.64
CA MET A 1 -24.20 -6.40 -9.46
C MET A 1 -23.24 -5.50 -10.24
N LYS A 2 -23.14 -5.56 -11.59
CA LYS A 2 -22.23 -4.69 -12.36
C LYS A 2 -22.40 -3.18 -12.07
N LYS A 3 -23.65 -2.72 -11.88
CA LYS A 3 -23.96 -1.32 -11.55
C LYS A 3 -23.42 -0.90 -10.18
N GLU A 4 -23.54 -1.74 -9.16
CA GLU A 4 -23.04 -1.42 -7.81
C GLU A 4 -21.51 -1.43 -7.76
N MET A 5 -20.87 -2.40 -8.41
CA MET A 5 -19.41 -2.43 -8.53
C MET A 5 -18.89 -1.17 -9.25
N LEU A 6 -19.58 -0.74 -10.31
CA LEU A 6 -19.23 0.47 -11.05
C LEU A 6 -19.44 1.73 -10.21
N LEU A 7 -20.50 1.78 -9.38
CA LEU A 7 -20.73 2.88 -8.45
C LEU A 7 -19.64 2.96 -7.38
N VAL A 8 -19.25 1.83 -6.79
CA VAL A 8 -18.15 1.79 -5.80
C VAL A 8 -16.84 2.20 -6.46
N LEU A 9 -16.50 1.61 -7.62
CA LEU A 9 -15.29 1.95 -8.35
C LEU A 9 -15.24 3.44 -8.71
N SER A 10 -16.34 4.00 -9.23
CA SER A 10 -16.40 5.43 -9.56
C SER A 10 -16.27 6.32 -8.33
N ALA A 11 -16.88 5.97 -7.19
CA ALA A 11 -16.70 6.71 -5.94
C ALA A 11 -15.23 6.74 -5.51
N PHE A 12 -14.54 5.61 -5.54
CA PHE A 12 -13.11 5.55 -5.21
C PHE A 12 -12.25 6.31 -6.22
N LEU A 13 -12.51 6.21 -7.53
CA LEU A 13 -11.77 6.95 -8.55
C LEU A 13 -11.97 8.46 -8.42
N ILE A 14 -13.20 8.91 -8.12
CA ILE A 14 -13.48 10.32 -7.81
C ILE A 14 -12.65 10.75 -6.61
N LEU A 15 -12.57 9.94 -5.54
CA LEU A 15 -11.75 10.26 -4.38
C LEU A 15 -10.26 10.37 -4.73
N VAL A 16 -9.70 9.38 -5.44
CA VAL A 16 -8.30 9.38 -5.91
C VAL A 16 -7.98 10.66 -6.69
N ILE A 17 -8.88 11.10 -7.59
CA ILE A 17 -8.64 12.29 -8.42
C ILE A 17 -8.89 13.59 -7.63
N SER A 18 -9.93 13.62 -6.80
CA SER A 18 -10.37 14.83 -6.10
C SER A 18 -9.39 15.27 -5.01
N VAL A 19 -8.77 14.34 -4.28
CA VAL A 19 -7.88 14.67 -3.16
C VAL A 19 -6.64 15.47 -3.62
N PRO A 20 -5.86 15.03 -4.63
CA PRO A 20 -4.77 15.83 -5.18
C PRO A 20 -5.25 17.16 -5.76
N ILE A 21 -6.40 17.18 -6.47
CA ILE A 21 -6.93 18.42 -7.06
C ILE A 21 -7.25 19.45 -5.97
N ILE A 22 -7.89 19.03 -4.88
CA ILE A 22 -8.22 19.92 -3.76
C ILE A 22 -6.94 20.43 -3.09
N ALA A 23 -5.99 19.54 -2.81
CA ALA A 23 -4.73 19.92 -2.18
C ALA A 23 -3.90 20.89 -3.03
N LEU A 24 -3.72 20.59 -4.31
CA LEU A 24 -3.00 21.45 -5.25
C LEU A 24 -3.76 22.76 -5.52
N GLY A 25 -5.09 22.73 -5.50
CA GLY A 25 -5.93 23.91 -5.58
C GLY A 25 -5.69 24.87 -4.41
N LEU A 26 -5.67 24.35 -3.19
CA LEU A 26 -5.38 25.11 -1.97
C LEU A 26 -3.95 25.67 -1.95
N ASP A 27 -2.98 24.88 -2.43
CA ASP A 27 -1.59 25.31 -2.56
C ASP A 27 -1.47 26.46 -3.58
N SER A 28 -2.06 26.30 -4.76
CA SER A 28 -2.06 27.32 -5.83
C SER A 28 -2.80 28.60 -5.46
N SER A 29 -3.76 28.55 -4.52
CA SER A 29 -4.45 29.73 -4.00
C SER A 29 -3.67 30.46 -2.90
N GLY A 30 -2.43 30.04 -2.60
CA GLY A 30 -1.58 30.63 -1.57
C GLY A 30 -1.93 30.20 -0.15
N SER A 31 -2.81 29.21 0.02
CA SER A 31 -3.22 28.67 1.32
C SER A 31 -2.40 27.42 1.70
N VAL A 32 -1.08 27.53 1.61
CA VAL A 32 -0.11 26.42 1.78
C VAL A 32 -0.35 25.67 3.09
N GLY A 33 -0.50 26.38 4.21
CA GLY A 33 -0.75 25.74 5.51
C GLY A 33 -2.07 24.97 5.58
N THR A 34 -3.10 25.40 4.85
CA THR A 34 -4.37 24.66 4.73
C THR A 34 -4.22 23.43 3.84
N ALA A 35 -3.47 23.54 2.74
CA ALA A 35 -3.16 22.42 1.86
C ALA A 35 -2.36 21.32 2.59
N GLU A 36 -1.33 21.73 3.34
CA GLU A 36 -0.54 20.84 4.20
C GLU A 36 -1.42 20.15 5.24
N THR A 37 -2.23 20.93 5.98
CA THR A 37 -3.15 20.39 6.99
C THR A 37 -4.11 19.37 6.37
N PHE A 38 -4.68 19.69 5.21
CA PHE A 38 -5.56 18.77 4.49
C PHE A 38 -4.85 17.46 4.15
N ALA A 39 -3.64 17.53 3.57
CA ALA A 39 -2.84 16.35 3.24
C ALA A 39 -2.41 15.54 4.49
N THR A 40 -2.11 16.21 5.61
CA THR A 40 -1.78 15.55 6.89
C THR A 40 -2.92 14.68 7.40
N PHE A 41 -4.16 15.12 7.26
CA PHE A 41 -5.32 14.38 7.77
C PHE A 41 -5.92 13.41 6.75
N SER A 42 -5.74 13.65 5.45
CA SER A 42 -6.32 12.81 4.40
C SER A 42 -5.72 11.40 4.39
N ALA A 43 -4.39 11.28 4.54
CA ALA A 43 -3.70 9.99 4.52
C ALA A 43 -4.14 9.05 5.65
N PRO A 44 -4.08 9.43 6.94
CA PRO A 44 -4.52 8.56 8.03
C PRO A 44 -6.03 8.28 7.96
N LEU A 45 -6.85 9.26 7.55
CA LEU A 45 -8.28 9.04 7.41
C LEU A 45 -8.60 8.03 6.30
N ALA A 46 -7.92 8.13 5.15
CA ALA A 46 -8.08 7.18 4.06
C ALA A 46 -7.64 5.76 4.48
N ALA A 47 -6.50 5.63 5.15
CA ALA A 47 -6.02 4.35 5.69
C ALA A 47 -7.03 3.75 6.68
N LEU A 48 -7.55 4.56 7.60
CA LEU A 48 -8.48 4.10 8.62
C LEU A 48 -9.81 3.68 8.02
N LEU A 49 -10.40 4.50 7.14
CA LEU A 49 -11.66 4.19 6.49
C LEU A 49 -11.53 2.95 5.61
N ALA A 50 -10.49 2.86 4.78
CA ALA A 50 -10.24 1.69 3.95
C ALA A 50 -10.01 0.42 4.79
N GLY A 51 -9.21 0.52 5.85
CA GLY A 51 -8.93 -0.60 6.76
C GLY A 51 -10.17 -1.07 7.51
N THR A 52 -10.92 -0.16 8.11
CA THR A 52 -12.15 -0.48 8.86
C THR A 52 -13.27 -1.02 7.97
N LEU A 53 -13.45 -0.46 6.76
CA LEU A 53 -14.40 -0.99 5.78
C LEU A 53 -14.03 -2.42 5.37
N GLY A 54 -12.75 -2.67 5.14
CA GLY A 54 -12.24 -3.99 4.82
C GLY A 54 -12.46 -5.01 5.94
N LEU A 55 -12.11 -4.64 7.17
CA LEU A 55 -12.38 -5.46 8.35
C LEU A 55 -13.88 -5.72 8.52
N ALA A 56 -14.72 -4.71 8.38
CA ALA A 56 -16.17 -4.86 8.52
C ALA A 56 -16.77 -5.82 7.49
N ARG A 57 -16.16 -5.95 6.31
CA ARG A 57 -16.59 -6.88 5.25
C ARG A 57 -16.09 -8.30 5.49
N PHE A 58 -14.81 -8.44 5.78
CA PHE A 58 -14.14 -9.73 5.78
C PHE A 58 -14.10 -10.40 7.17
N ALA A 59 -14.39 -9.69 8.26
CA ALA A 59 -14.50 -10.25 9.60
C ALA A 59 -15.87 -10.89 9.91
N GLN A 60 -16.87 -10.73 9.03
CA GLN A 60 -18.21 -11.29 9.20
C GLN A 60 -18.29 -12.76 8.83
N GLU A 61 -17.40 -13.21 7.95
CA GLU A 61 -17.28 -14.62 7.63
C GLU A 61 -16.57 -15.31 8.79
N ASP A 62 -17.08 -16.49 9.19
CA ASP A 62 -16.41 -17.31 10.20
C ASP A 62 -14.92 -17.37 9.84
N TYR A 63 -14.05 -17.31 10.86
CA TYR A 63 -12.60 -17.52 10.73
C TYR A 63 -12.26 -18.96 10.26
N GLY A 64 -13.10 -19.56 9.42
CA GLY A 64 -12.84 -20.70 8.60
C GLY A 64 -11.57 -20.43 7.81
N LEU A 65 -10.50 -21.06 8.28
CA LEU A 65 -9.16 -21.14 7.70
C LEU A 65 -9.14 -21.64 6.23
N GLU A 66 -10.29 -21.83 5.58
CA GLU A 66 -10.46 -22.40 4.26
C GLU A 66 -10.40 -21.35 3.15
N ASP A 67 -11.01 -20.17 3.32
CA ASP A 67 -10.91 -19.13 2.29
C ASP A 67 -9.65 -18.27 2.42
N ARG A 68 -8.73 -18.54 1.49
CA ARG A 68 -7.43 -17.86 1.40
C ARG A 68 -7.57 -16.47 0.77
N PHE A 69 -8.61 -16.22 0.00
CA PHE A 69 -8.89 -14.90 -0.56
C PHE A 69 -9.41 -13.96 0.53
N ASN A 70 -10.40 -14.38 1.32
CA ASN A 70 -10.82 -13.64 2.51
C ASN A 70 -9.62 -13.36 3.45
N SER A 71 -8.84 -14.38 3.82
CA SER A 71 -7.67 -14.19 4.69
C SER A 71 -6.65 -13.17 4.14
N MET A 72 -6.43 -13.11 2.82
CA MET A 72 -5.60 -12.09 2.20
C MET A 72 -6.18 -10.69 2.43
N ASN A 73 -7.47 -10.48 2.11
CA ASN A 73 -8.12 -9.18 2.24
C ASN A 73 -8.21 -8.71 3.70
N LEU A 74 -8.43 -9.62 4.65
CA LEU A 74 -8.39 -9.32 6.08
C LEU A 74 -7.01 -8.80 6.51
N LEU A 75 -5.93 -9.45 6.08
CA LEU A 75 -4.56 -9.02 6.37
C LEU A 75 -4.20 -7.69 5.69
N LEU A 76 -4.70 -7.45 4.47
CA LEU A 76 -4.57 -6.14 3.82
C LEU A 76 -5.26 -5.04 4.63
N SER A 77 -6.47 -5.31 5.11
CA SER A 77 -7.26 -4.40 5.93
C SER A 77 -6.60 -4.09 7.28
N LEU A 78 -6.06 -5.12 7.96
CA LEU A 78 -5.26 -4.92 9.18
C LEU A 78 -4.00 -4.10 8.92
N GLY A 79 -3.32 -4.33 7.79
CA GLY A 79 -2.16 -3.53 7.40
C GLY A 79 -2.50 -2.04 7.23
N LEU A 80 -3.66 -1.72 6.64
CA LEU A 80 -4.14 -0.33 6.51
C LEU A 80 -4.40 0.33 7.88
N VAL A 81 -4.93 -0.44 8.84
CA VAL A 81 -5.10 0.07 10.23
C VAL A 81 -3.74 0.36 10.87
N LEU A 82 -2.72 -0.48 10.65
CA LEU A 82 -1.37 -0.18 11.13
C LEU A 82 -0.74 1.02 10.41
N PHE A 83 -0.97 1.18 9.11
CA PHE A 83 -0.54 2.37 8.38
C PHE A 83 -1.20 3.64 8.90
N THR A 84 -2.45 3.59 9.36
CA THR A 84 -3.09 4.72 10.06
C THR A 84 -2.26 5.17 11.25
N LEU A 85 -1.78 4.24 12.08
CA LEU A 85 -0.94 4.58 13.25
C LEU A 85 0.40 5.19 12.82
N SER A 86 0.99 4.68 11.74
CA SER A 86 2.21 5.26 11.17
C SER A 86 1.97 6.69 10.66
N GLU A 87 0.90 6.92 9.90
CA GLU A 87 0.56 8.26 9.39
C GLU A 87 0.24 9.26 10.50
N ILE A 88 -0.50 8.84 11.54
CA ILE A 88 -0.74 9.68 12.74
C ILE A 88 0.59 9.98 13.44
N GLY A 89 1.47 8.98 13.58
CA GLY A 89 2.82 9.18 14.10
C GLY A 89 3.58 10.25 13.31
N THR A 90 3.57 10.14 11.98
CA THR A 90 4.22 11.09 11.06
C THR A 90 3.66 12.49 11.19
N ALA A 91 2.33 12.63 11.31
CA ALA A 91 1.70 13.92 11.57
C ALA A 91 2.17 14.52 12.91
N ILE A 92 2.15 13.74 13.99
CA ILE A 92 2.57 14.19 15.33
C ILE A 92 4.03 14.61 15.31
N ILE A 93 4.93 13.80 14.77
CA ILE A 93 6.36 14.12 14.74
C ILE A 93 6.61 15.34 13.86
N SER A 94 5.94 15.49 12.71
CA SER A 94 6.11 16.69 11.87
C SER A 94 5.72 18.01 12.55
N SER A 95 4.95 17.95 13.64
CA SER A 95 4.60 19.13 14.45
C SER A 95 5.65 19.50 15.51
N MET A 96 6.69 18.68 15.69
CA MET A 96 7.74 18.91 16.69
C MET A 96 8.94 19.68 16.10
N PRO A 97 9.57 20.61 16.84
CA PRO A 97 10.69 21.43 16.34
C PRO A 97 11.93 20.68 15.84
N SER A 98 12.12 19.43 16.25
CA SER A 98 13.18 18.52 15.79
C SER A 98 12.63 17.23 15.16
N GLY A 99 11.33 17.22 14.83
CA GLY A 99 10.61 16.03 14.40
C GLY A 99 11.09 15.44 13.08
N ASP A 100 11.57 16.26 12.16
CA ASP A 100 12.16 15.80 10.90
C ASP A 100 13.43 14.96 11.10
N GLN A 101 14.01 14.99 12.29
CA GLN A 101 15.11 14.10 12.66
C GLN A 101 14.63 12.78 13.29
N PHE A 102 13.32 12.50 13.32
CA PHE A 102 12.75 11.30 13.94
C PHE A 102 11.76 10.54 13.04
N TYR A 103 11.49 10.99 11.81
CA TYR A 103 10.52 10.33 10.92
C TYR A 103 10.87 8.87 10.59
N PHE A 104 12.15 8.51 10.64
CA PHE A 104 12.61 7.13 10.42
C PHE A 104 12.15 6.17 11.53
N THR A 105 11.97 6.65 12.75
CA THR A 105 11.41 5.85 13.86
C THR A 105 9.95 5.47 13.58
N ILE A 106 9.19 6.35 12.91
CA ILE A 106 7.81 6.06 12.52
C ILE A 106 7.75 5.17 11.30
N SER A 107 8.73 5.27 10.40
CA SER A 107 8.84 4.39 9.25
C SER A 107 9.01 2.91 9.67
N LEU A 108 9.50 2.64 10.89
CA LEU A 108 9.48 1.30 11.47
C LEU A 108 8.05 0.78 11.71
N LEU A 109 7.07 1.66 11.98
CA LEU A 109 5.65 1.28 12.13
C LEU A 109 5.02 0.84 10.80
N LEU A 110 5.61 1.19 9.66
CA LEU A 110 5.18 0.67 8.36
C LEU A 110 5.55 -0.81 8.19
N ILE A 111 6.64 -1.27 8.81
CA ILE A 111 7.15 -2.63 8.60
C ILE A 111 6.10 -3.69 9.00
N PRO A 112 5.47 -3.64 10.19
CA PRO A 112 4.39 -4.56 10.53
C PRO A 112 3.23 -4.56 9.51
N GLY A 113 2.81 -3.40 9.02
CA GLY A 113 1.74 -3.30 8.01
C GLY A 113 2.14 -3.95 6.68
N ILE A 114 3.35 -3.68 6.21
CA ILE A 114 3.93 -4.30 5.00
C ILE A 114 4.05 -5.82 5.19
N LEU A 115 4.46 -6.30 6.37
CA LEU A 115 4.53 -7.73 6.65
C LEU A 115 3.17 -8.40 6.60
N LEU A 116 2.12 -7.78 7.14
CA LEU A 116 0.75 -8.30 7.02
C LEU A 116 0.33 -8.42 5.55
N TRP A 117 0.60 -7.38 4.74
CA TRP A 117 0.33 -7.41 3.31
C TRP A 117 1.09 -8.52 2.60
N ALA A 118 2.40 -8.64 2.85
CA ALA A 118 3.27 -9.65 2.25
C ALA A 118 2.82 -11.07 2.62
N VAL A 119 2.46 -11.30 3.89
CA VAL A 119 1.95 -12.60 4.35
C VAL A 119 0.61 -12.92 3.70
N GLY A 120 -0.33 -11.98 3.66
CA GLY A 120 -1.65 -12.21 3.06
C GLY A 120 -1.54 -12.55 1.57
N ILE A 121 -0.87 -11.69 0.81
CA ILE A 121 -0.72 -11.83 -0.64
C ILE A 121 0.14 -13.06 -0.97
N GLY A 122 1.24 -13.28 -0.24
CA GLY A 122 2.13 -14.42 -0.45
C GLY A 122 1.44 -15.76 -0.18
N ARG A 123 0.65 -15.86 0.89
CA ARG A 123 -0.16 -17.07 1.16
C ARG A 123 -1.16 -17.33 0.06
N TYR A 124 -1.82 -16.30 -0.46
CA TYR A 124 -2.75 -16.42 -1.56
C TYR A 124 -2.07 -16.94 -2.84
N LEU A 125 -0.91 -16.38 -3.21
CA LEU A 125 -0.10 -16.89 -4.34
C LEU A 125 0.27 -18.36 -4.16
N ILE A 126 0.75 -18.78 -2.99
CA ILE A 126 1.14 -20.16 -2.74
C ILE A 126 -0.02 -21.12 -3.02
N VAL A 127 -1.23 -20.75 -2.59
CA VAL A 127 -2.43 -21.56 -2.77
C VAL A 127 -2.82 -21.60 -4.24
N CYS A 128 -2.97 -20.45 -4.89
CA CYS A 128 -3.34 -20.40 -6.31
C CYS A 128 -2.33 -21.14 -7.18
N TRP A 129 -1.04 -21.01 -6.91
CA TRP A 129 0.02 -21.66 -7.67
C TRP A 129 -0.02 -23.18 -7.54
N LYS A 130 -0.22 -23.69 -6.32
CA LYS A 130 -0.37 -25.13 -6.07
C LYS A 130 -1.61 -25.68 -6.79
N THR A 131 -2.72 -24.95 -6.78
CA THR A 131 -3.97 -25.39 -7.41
C THR A 131 -3.88 -25.36 -8.93
N ILE A 132 -3.30 -24.32 -9.53
CA ILE A 132 -3.30 -24.14 -10.99
C ILE A 132 -2.18 -24.93 -11.66
N ASN A 133 -0.96 -24.87 -11.12
CA ASN A 133 0.21 -25.46 -11.78
C ASN A 133 0.58 -26.82 -11.20
N SER A 134 0.06 -27.21 -10.03
CA SER A 134 0.45 -28.44 -9.31
C SER A 134 1.97 -28.57 -9.05
N VAL A 135 2.71 -27.46 -9.15
CA VAL A 135 4.15 -27.38 -8.92
C VAL A 135 4.42 -26.59 -7.64
N ASN A 136 5.56 -26.88 -7.01
CA ASN A 136 6.02 -26.15 -5.84
C ASN A 136 6.24 -24.64 -6.16
N PRO A 137 5.54 -23.70 -5.47
CA PRO A 137 5.70 -22.26 -5.68
C PRO A 137 7.05 -21.70 -5.22
N THR A 138 7.87 -22.49 -4.50
CA THR A 138 9.16 -22.03 -3.95
C THR A 138 10.05 -21.37 -4.99
N ARG A 139 10.13 -21.89 -6.23
CA ARG A 139 11.00 -21.29 -7.27
C ARG A 139 10.55 -19.88 -7.65
N VAL A 140 9.25 -19.66 -7.75
CA VAL A 140 8.67 -18.34 -8.08
C VAL A 140 8.90 -17.36 -6.95
N LEU A 141 8.65 -17.78 -5.71
CA LEU A 141 8.90 -16.93 -4.53
C LEU A 141 10.38 -16.56 -4.39
N ILE A 142 11.29 -17.51 -4.59
CA ILE A 142 12.74 -17.24 -4.59
C ILE A 142 13.08 -16.22 -5.67
N ALA A 143 12.57 -16.37 -6.89
CA ALA A 143 12.83 -15.41 -7.96
C ALA A 143 12.34 -14.00 -7.61
N ILE A 144 11.13 -13.88 -7.04
CA ILE A 144 10.59 -12.58 -6.58
C ILE A 144 11.44 -11.99 -5.46
N PHE A 145 11.84 -12.79 -4.47
CA PHE A 145 12.65 -12.29 -3.35
C PHE A 145 14.05 -11.88 -3.80
N LEU A 146 14.69 -12.65 -4.69
CA LEU A 146 15.97 -12.27 -5.28
C LEU A 146 15.85 -10.98 -6.10
N PHE A 147 14.80 -10.85 -6.92
CA PHE A 147 14.54 -9.63 -7.66
C PHE A 147 14.29 -8.44 -6.72
N SER A 148 13.49 -8.62 -5.67
CA SER A 148 13.17 -7.56 -4.71
C SER A 148 14.39 -7.12 -3.92
N ALA A 149 15.25 -8.07 -3.51
CA ALA A 149 16.53 -7.78 -2.88
C ALA A 149 17.47 -7.03 -3.82
N ALA A 150 17.63 -7.51 -5.06
CA ALA A 150 18.47 -6.85 -6.06
C ALA A 150 17.99 -5.44 -6.39
N ALA A 151 16.68 -5.26 -6.57
CA ALA A 151 16.07 -3.96 -6.82
C ALA A 151 16.30 -3.02 -5.64
N THR A 152 16.01 -3.45 -4.40
CA THR A 152 16.21 -2.65 -3.18
C THR A 152 17.68 -2.27 -2.98
N VAL A 153 18.61 -3.21 -3.15
CA VAL A 153 20.05 -2.89 -3.07
C VAL A 153 20.43 -1.89 -4.15
N GLY A 154 19.92 -2.06 -5.37
CA GLY A 154 20.11 -1.11 -6.46
C GLY A 154 19.59 0.29 -6.13
N THR A 155 18.40 0.40 -5.52
CA THR A 155 17.84 1.69 -5.09
C THR A 155 18.70 2.36 -4.03
N GLN A 156 19.21 1.59 -3.06
CA GLN A 156 20.08 2.14 -2.01
C GLN A 156 21.44 2.57 -2.54
N ILE A 157 22.05 1.80 -3.45
CA ILE A 157 23.31 2.20 -4.11
C ILE A 157 23.10 3.48 -4.90
N LEU A 158 22.04 3.55 -5.72
CA LEU A 158 21.72 4.73 -6.51
C LEU A 158 21.44 5.96 -5.62
N GLY A 159 20.68 5.76 -4.54
CA GLY A 159 20.41 6.80 -3.53
C GLY A 159 21.69 7.30 -2.85
N ALA A 160 22.64 6.41 -2.53
CA ALA A 160 23.94 6.79 -1.96
C ALA A 160 24.83 7.58 -2.94
N VAL A 161 24.72 7.32 -4.25
CA VAL A 161 25.43 8.08 -5.29
C VAL A 161 24.83 9.48 -5.44
N ILE A 162 23.50 9.61 -5.41
CA ILE A 162 22.81 10.88 -5.62
C ILE A 162 22.85 11.76 -4.35
N SER A 163 22.71 11.15 -3.18
CA SER A 163 22.72 11.83 -1.89
C SER A 163 23.69 11.14 -0.91
N PRO A 164 25.00 11.45 -0.99
CA PRO A 164 26.03 10.77 -0.20
C PRO A 164 25.96 11.06 1.31
N ASN A 165 25.25 12.11 1.73
CA ASN A 165 25.10 12.49 3.14
C ASN A 165 23.89 11.83 3.82
N ARG A 166 23.29 10.81 3.19
CA ARG A 166 22.12 10.11 3.73
C ARG A 166 22.48 9.36 5.01
N SER A 167 21.64 9.48 6.04
CA SER A 167 21.91 8.83 7.33
C SER A 167 21.88 7.30 7.21
N LEU A 168 22.76 6.60 7.92
CA LEU A 168 22.76 5.13 7.95
C LEU A 168 21.45 4.56 8.48
N ILE A 169 20.80 5.29 9.40
CA ILE A 169 19.51 4.88 9.99
C ILE A 169 18.41 4.90 8.91
N ASP A 170 18.35 5.94 8.09
CA ASP A 170 17.39 6.04 6.98
C ASP A 170 17.58 4.89 5.98
N ILE A 171 18.83 4.59 5.59
CA ILE A 171 19.15 3.44 4.73
C ILE A 171 18.68 2.12 5.38
N ALA A 172 18.96 1.92 6.68
CA ALA A 172 18.61 0.69 7.40
C ALA A 172 17.10 0.46 7.47
N VAL A 173 16.29 1.52 7.60
CA VAL A 173 14.82 1.41 7.60
C VAL A 173 14.26 1.23 6.18
N CYS A 174 14.86 1.87 5.19
CA CYS A 174 14.41 1.79 3.81
C CYS A 174 14.63 0.42 3.17
N ILE A 175 15.62 -0.36 3.60
CA ILE A 175 15.87 -1.70 3.06
C ILE A 175 14.66 -2.64 3.28
N PRO A 176 14.20 -2.92 4.52
CA PRO A 176 13.08 -3.84 4.73
C PRO A 176 11.76 -3.31 4.12
N VAL A 177 11.54 -2.00 4.13
CA VAL A 177 10.35 -1.37 3.51
C VAL A 177 10.36 -1.58 1.99
N GLY A 178 11.46 -1.24 1.31
CA GLY A 178 11.60 -1.41 -0.13
C GLY A 178 11.50 -2.86 -0.57
N PHE A 179 12.19 -3.75 0.15
CA PHE A 179 12.13 -5.18 -0.12
C PHE A 179 10.69 -5.70 -0.04
N GLY A 180 9.97 -5.34 1.02
CA GLY A 180 8.59 -5.77 1.23
C GLY A 180 7.64 -5.25 0.14
N ILE A 181 7.70 -3.96 -0.18
CA ILE A 181 6.83 -3.34 -1.19
C ILE A 181 7.08 -3.94 -2.58
N ILE A 182 8.35 -4.09 -2.99
CA ILE A 182 8.70 -4.65 -4.31
C ILE A 182 8.28 -6.12 -4.39
N ALA A 183 8.45 -6.89 -3.31
CA ALA A 183 8.01 -8.28 -3.25
C ALA A 183 6.48 -8.39 -3.36
N ILE A 184 5.74 -7.53 -2.64
CA ILE A 184 4.28 -7.44 -2.72
C ILE A 184 3.84 -7.14 -4.16
N ALA A 185 4.44 -6.13 -4.79
CA ALA A 185 4.12 -5.75 -6.17
C ALA A 185 4.42 -6.89 -7.15
N GLY A 186 5.55 -7.59 -6.99
CA GLY A 186 5.92 -8.75 -7.80
C GLY A 186 4.93 -9.91 -7.66
N ILE A 187 4.49 -10.22 -6.44
CA ILE A 187 3.48 -11.27 -6.21
C ILE A 187 2.12 -10.86 -6.81
N LEU A 188 1.69 -9.62 -6.59
CA LEU A 188 0.45 -9.10 -7.16
C LEU A 188 0.47 -9.09 -8.69
N ALA A 189 1.61 -8.80 -9.32
CA ALA A 189 1.76 -8.88 -10.78
C ALA A 189 1.49 -10.29 -11.31
N ILE A 190 2.01 -11.32 -10.64
CA ILE A 190 1.79 -12.72 -11.01
C ILE A 190 0.33 -13.12 -10.80
N LEU A 191 -0.25 -12.76 -9.65
CA LEU A 191 -1.65 -13.02 -9.35
C LEU A 191 -2.57 -12.33 -10.38
N LEU A 192 -2.33 -11.05 -10.66
CA LEU A 192 -3.06 -10.28 -11.66
C LEU A 192 -2.95 -10.92 -13.05
N TRP A 193 -1.73 -11.31 -13.47
CA TRP A 193 -1.54 -12.00 -14.75
C TRP A 193 -2.35 -13.30 -14.83
N THR A 194 -2.38 -14.06 -13.74
CA THR A 194 -3.11 -15.33 -13.62
C THR A 194 -4.63 -15.09 -13.71
N PHE A 195 -5.15 -14.08 -13.02
CA PHE A 195 -6.59 -13.80 -12.91
C PHE A 195 -7.08 -12.68 -13.84
N ARG A 196 -6.28 -12.23 -14.81
CA ARG A 196 -6.58 -11.06 -15.67
C ARG A 196 -7.91 -11.10 -16.42
N ARG A 197 -8.48 -12.30 -16.64
CA ARG A 197 -9.78 -12.49 -17.31
C ARG A 197 -10.95 -12.80 -16.35
N GLY A 198 -10.65 -12.99 -15.07
CA GLY A 198 -11.64 -13.34 -14.05
C GLY A 198 -12.19 -12.12 -13.32
N ALA A 199 -13.24 -12.33 -12.51
CA ALA A 199 -13.82 -11.29 -11.68
C ALA A 199 -12.83 -10.72 -10.63
N LEU A 200 -11.85 -11.53 -10.22
CA LEU A 200 -10.75 -11.15 -9.32
C LEU A 200 -9.70 -10.24 -9.97
N GLY A 201 -9.68 -10.11 -11.29
CA GLY A 201 -8.68 -9.30 -11.99
C GLY A 201 -8.75 -7.82 -11.62
N LEU A 202 -9.95 -7.27 -11.42
CA LEU A 202 -10.13 -5.87 -11.04
C LEU A 202 -9.61 -5.54 -9.63
N PRO A 203 -10.03 -6.23 -8.54
CA PRO A 203 -9.51 -5.94 -7.21
C PRO A 203 -7.98 -6.18 -7.14
N LEU A 204 -7.46 -7.27 -7.70
CA LEU A 204 -6.02 -7.50 -7.77
C LEU A 204 -5.28 -6.42 -8.57
N GLY A 205 -5.90 -5.89 -9.63
CA GLY A 205 -5.37 -4.79 -10.42
C GLY A 205 -5.26 -3.50 -9.61
N LEU A 206 -6.28 -3.16 -8.82
CA LEU A 206 -6.26 -1.99 -7.94
C LEU A 206 -5.22 -2.13 -6.83
N ALA A 207 -5.14 -3.29 -6.19
CA ALA A 207 -4.09 -3.57 -5.20
C ALA A 207 -2.68 -3.49 -5.82
N PHE A 208 -2.52 -3.98 -7.05
CA PHE A 208 -1.26 -3.90 -7.79
C PHE A 208 -0.88 -2.44 -8.07
N VAL A 209 -1.79 -1.62 -8.59
CA VAL A 209 -1.55 -0.19 -8.83
C VAL A 209 -1.22 0.53 -7.52
N ALA A 210 -1.93 0.24 -6.43
CA ALA A 210 -1.59 0.77 -5.10
C ALA A 210 -0.16 0.40 -4.67
N SER A 211 0.26 -0.86 -4.88
CA SER A 211 1.62 -1.30 -4.56
C SER A 211 2.70 -0.67 -5.45
N LEU A 212 2.37 -0.36 -6.72
CA LEU A 212 3.26 0.37 -7.62
C LEU A 212 3.41 1.83 -7.18
N LEU A 213 2.31 2.50 -6.82
CA LEU A 213 2.38 3.86 -6.26
C LEU A 213 3.17 3.89 -4.95
N PHE A 214 3.01 2.86 -4.11
CA PHE A 214 3.81 2.75 -2.89
C PHE A 214 5.30 2.53 -3.20
N SER A 215 5.62 1.80 -4.28
CA SER A 215 6.99 1.73 -4.78
C SER A 215 7.49 3.11 -5.21
N VAL A 216 6.70 3.86 -5.99
CA VAL A 216 7.06 5.22 -6.44
C VAL A 216 7.32 6.15 -5.26
N GLN A 217 6.47 6.12 -4.23
CA GLN A 217 6.65 6.88 -3.00
C GLN A 217 7.94 6.47 -2.27
N TYR A 218 8.18 5.17 -2.13
CA TYR A 218 9.42 4.66 -1.55
C TYR A 218 10.67 5.10 -2.33
N TYR A 219 10.60 5.09 -3.67
CA TYR A 219 11.65 5.57 -4.54
C TYR A 219 11.90 7.08 -4.36
N SER A 220 10.85 7.89 -4.22
CA SER A 220 11.00 9.33 -4.01
C SER A 220 11.67 9.63 -2.66
N TRP A 221 11.37 8.85 -1.62
CA TRP A 221 12.07 8.93 -0.33
C TRP A 221 13.55 8.57 -0.46
N CYS A 222 13.86 7.45 -1.10
CA CYS A 222 15.22 6.91 -1.12
C CYS A 222 16.18 7.61 -2.10
N ILE A 223 15.66 8.11 -3.22
CA ILE A 223 16.47 8.63 -4.34
C ILE A 223 16.36 10.15 -4.43
N ILE A 224 15.13 10.67 -4.40
CA ILE A 224 14.86 12.11 -4.60
C ILE A 224 15.00 12.86 -3.26
N THR A 225 15.22 12.14 -2.15
CA THR A 225 15.31 12.68 -0.78
C THR A 225 14.07 13.49 -0.39
N GLN A 226 12.92 13.13 -0.97
CA GLN A 226 11.66 13.75 -0.61
C GLN A 226 11.26 13.28 0.79
N ALA A 227 11.04 14.24 1.70
CA ALA A 227 10.66 13.91 3.07
C ALA A 227 9.29 13.20 3.09
N PRO A 228 9.10 12.17 3.93
CA PRO A 228 7.79 11.53 4.07
C PRO A 228 6.68 12.49 4.51
N THR A 229 7.05 13.58 5.20
CA THR A 229 6.18 14.65 5.69
C THR A 229 5.75 15.63 4.60
N ASP A 230 6.39 15.60 3.43
CA ASP A 230 6.09 16.49 2.31
C ASP A 230 4.67 16.25 1.76
N ILE A 231 4.05 17.33 1.27
CA ILE A 231 2.66 17.32 0.79
C ILE A 231 2.46 16.28 -0.31
N LEU A 232 3.36 16.21 -1.29
CA LEU A 232 3.24 15.28 -2.41
C LEU A 232 3.39 13.82 -1.93
N SER A 233 4.27 13.54 -0.98
CA SER A 233 4.39 12.22 -0.36
C SER A 233 3.07 11.81 0.32
N ARG A 234 2.46 12.70 1.11
CA ARG A 234 1.18 12.44 1.80
C ARG A 234 0.00 12.25 0.84
N LEU A 235 -0.01 12.96 -0.28
CA LEU A 235 -1.02 12.77 -1.32
C LEU A 235 -0.89 11.39 -1.97
N ILE A 236 0.34 10.97 -2.31
CA ILE A 236 0.58 9.62 -2.84
C ILE A 236 0.17 8.55 -1.82
N ALA A 237 0.50 8.72 -0.53
CA ALA A 237 0.02 7.84 0.55
C ALA A 237 -1.50 7.71 0.55
N THR A 238 -2.19 8.86 0.48
CA THR A 238 -3.66 8.90 0.45
C THR A 238 -4.22 8.10 -0.74
N GLU A 239 -3.66 8.29 -1.94
CA GLU A 239 -4.08 7.53 -3.13
C GLU A 239 -3.85 6.02 -2.99
N ILE A 240 -2.70 5.60 -2.43
CA ILE A 240 -2.40 4.20 -2.16
C ILE A 240 -3.48 3.58 -1.27
N TYR A 241 -3.87 4.27 -0.19
CA TYR A 241 -4.88 3.76 0.74
C TYR A 241 -6.28 3.73 0.14
N ILE A 242 -6.65 4.74 -0.64
CA ILE A 242 -7.94 4.79 -1.35
C ILE A 242 -8.02 3.64 -2.38
N LEU A 243 -6.97 3.41 -3.16
CA LEU A 243 -6.91 2.33 -4.14
C LEU A 243 -6.94 0.94 -3.49
N MET A 244 -6.22 0.76 -2.37
CA MET A 244 -6.28 -0.47 -1.61
C MET A 244 -7.67 -0.69 -0.99
N GLY A 245 -8.29 0.37 -0.46
CA GLY A 245 -9.68 0.34 0.02
C GLY A 245 -10.69 -0.01 -1.08
N ALA A 246 -10.48 0.48 -2.30
CA ALA A 246 -11.28 0.13 -3.47
C ALA A 246 -11.12 -1.35 -3.83
N SER A 247 -9.88 -1.85 -3.84
CA SER A 247 -9.58 -3.27 -4.06
C SER A 247 -10.35 -4.15 -3.08
N VAL A 248 -10.20 -3.90 -1.78
CA VAL A 248 -10.84 -4.69 -0.71
C VAL A 248 -12.37 -4.57 -0.77
N SER A 249 -12.91 -3.36 -1.01
CA SER A 249 -14.36 -3.15 -1.10
C SER A 249 -15.01 -3.86 -2.29
N ILE A 250 -14.29 -3.94 -3.42
CA ILE A 250 -14.74 -4.68 -4.61
C ILE A 250 -14.62 -6.18 -4.36
N ALA A 251 -13.52 -6.63 -3.77
CA ALA A 251 -13.30 -8.02 -3.38
C ALA A 251 -14.44 -8.56 -2.50
N GLY A 252 -14.81 -7.83 -1.44
CA GLY A 252 -15.86 -8.26 -0.49
C GLY A 252 -17.29 -8.25 -1.06
N ARG A 253 -17.46 -7.88 -2.34
CA ARG A 253 -18.73 -8.01 -3.07
C ARG A 253 -18.75 -9.17 -4.05
N LEU A 254 -17.59 -9.76 -4.33
CA LEU A 254 -17.49 -10.94 -5.19
C LEU A 254 -17.93 -12.19 -4.41
N ASP A 255 -17.54 -12.33 -3.15
CA ASP A 255 -17.92 -13.48 -2.30
C ASP A 255 -19.43 -13.51 -2.01
N ALA A 256 -20.07 -12.36 -1.81
CA ALA A 256 -21.52 -12.23 -1.62
C ALA A 256 -22.36 -12.60 -2.86
N SER A 257 -21.74 -12.92 -4.01
CA SER A 257 -22.44 -13.27 -5.24
C SER A 257 -22.45 -14.77 -5.55
N THR A 258 -21.72 -15.57 -4.77
CA THR A 258 -21.61 -17.03 -4.94
C THR A 258 -22.36 -17.85 -3.88
N GLY A 259 -22.95 -17.19 -2.87
CA GLY A 259 -23.92 -17.77 -1.94
C GLY A 259 -25.33 -17.27 -2.22
#